data_AF-A0A6J8DGX0-F1
#
_entry.id   AF-A0A6J8DGX0-F1
#
_cell.length_a   1.000
_cell.length_b   1.000
_cell.length_c   1.000
_cell.angle_alpha   90.00
_cell.angle_beta   90.00
_cell.angle_gamma   90.00
#
_symmetry.space_group_name_H-M   'P 1'
#
loop_
_entity.id
_entity.type
_entity.pdbx_description
1 polymer ?
#
loop_
_entity_poly.entity_id
_entity_poly.type
_entity_poly.pdbx_seq_one_letter_code
_entity_poly.pdbx_strand_id
1 'polypeptide(L)'
;MEDTITPNISIALYRYLCQHIVGSEDHVKTIRLMNAVRDNVISNTIFTVITSGSFGEGLEMRGSDLDTMFVFKCFQVFENGYPHINQYKTYFSLDRDDVKPGFTQLRLEYISDQKKMESYEKYNGRYYLSNATFKQQFVSDLANKIHGPCISDKNGLTDNACCIHCKTWVSPAVQWITRIVLGSALVESHIFIYRNGMAQNVFCQQSSIKYIYAYFMSKWCNENAQVKQVDHTIRNNKYQYNQYNQYKYCLCTLLTNIYHDAISGWLMVASLFYKTKQYVKALRIIVYSLSKCTQEKLYRGMTMSDIHYQLLKQPSSHKKSLIYLQKEMFVDYIEFNMKSTLIPDELKTVNSNSKHCYPSTAYAHFLKFLCHYHLNDVRQCQDSLISLELVIEENFLIADMVSKARANTLFRIALQLFGD
;
A
#
# COMPACT_ATOMS: atom_id res chain seq x y z
N MET A 1 39.46 29.06 11.92
CA MET A 1 39.39 27.81 12.72
C MET A 1 37.93 27.41 13.02
N GLU A 2 36.97 28.34 12.98
CA GLU A 2 35.53 28.03 13.05
C GLU A 2 34.98 27.34 11.78
N ASP A 3 35.51 27.64 10.59
CA ASP A 3 34.99 27.09 9.31
C ASP A 3 35.18 25.59 9.10
N THR A 4 36.02 24.93 9.90
CA THR A 4 36.28 23.48 9.81
C THR A 4 35.43 22.63 10.75
N ILE A 5 34.75 23.24 11.74
CA ILE A 5 33.95 22.51 12.74
C ILE A 5 32.49 22.34 12.26
N THR A 6 31.96 23.35 11.57
CA THR A 6 30.57 23.41 11.08
C THR A 6 30.19 22.31 10.08
N PRO A 7 31.03 21.95 9.07
CA PRO A 7 30.70 20.91 8.09
C PRO A 7 30.46 19.53 8.73
N ASN A 8 31.18 19.22 9.81
CA ASN A 8 31.11 17.93 10.47
C ASN A 8 29.79 17.74 11.24
N ILE A 9 29.24 18.81 11.83
CA ILE A 9 27.95 18.75 12.53
C ILE A 9 26.81 18.56 11.53
N SER A 10 26.81 19.28 10.41
CA SER A 10 25.76 19.14 9.39
C SER A 10 25.75 17.75 8.75
N ILE A 11 26.93 17.17 8.46
CA ILE A 11 27.03 15.82 7.91
C ILE A 11 26.63 14.76 8.95
N ALA A 12 27.05 14.92 10.21
CA ALA A 12 26.66 14.00 11.28
C ALA A 12 25.15 14.04 11.54
N LEU A 13 24.55 15.23 11.58
CA LEU A 13 23.11 15.41 11.74
C LEU A 13 22.34 14.82 10.56
N TYR A 14 22.79 15.04 9.32
CA TYR A 14 22.19 14.43 8.13
C TYR A 14 22.23 12.90 8.21
N ARG A 15 23.38 12.31 8.54
CA ARG A 15 23.51 10.85 8.70
C ARG A 15 22.60 10.33 9.82
N TYR A 16 22.54 11.03 10.94
CA TYR A 16 21.67 10.65 12.06
C TYR A 16 20.19 10.68 11.63
N LEU A 17 19.75 11.74 10.95
CA LEU A 17 18.38 11.87 10.43
C LEU A 17 18.06 10.75 9.44
N CYS A 18 18.94 10.47 8.47
CA CYS A 18 18.73 9.40 7.50
C CYS A 18 18.74 8.00 8.14
N GLN A 19 19.64 7.73 9.08
CA GLN A 19 19.80 6.39 9.66
C GLN A 19 18.76 6.08 10.74
N HIS A 20 18.33 7.08 11.52
CA HIS A 20 17.54 6.85 12.72
C HIS A 20 16.13 7.44 12.68
N ILE A 21 15.84 8.38 11.78
CA ILE A 21 14.55 9.09 11.76
C ILE A 21 13.79 8.86 10.45
N VAL A 22 14.43 9.08 9.30
CA VAL A 22 13.78 9.06 7.98
C VAL A 22 13.86 7.69 7.31
N GLY A 23 14.92 6.93 7.59
CA GLY A 23 15.29 5.74 6.83
C GLY A 23 16.08 6.07 5.56
N SER A 24 16.60 5.02 4.91
CA SER A 24 17.32 5.18 3.64
C SER A 24 16.38 5.60 2.52
N GLU A 25 16.92 6.18 1.44
CA GLU A 25 16.12 6.57 0.27
C GLU A 25 15.31 5.39 -0.30
N ASP A 26 15.90 4.19 -0.36
CA ASP A 26 15.22 2.97 -0.81
C ASP A 26 14.07 2.57 0.11
N HIS A 27 14.24 2.76 1.42
CA HIS A 27 13.18 2.51 2.41
C HIS A 27 12.01 3.46 2.19
N VAL A 28 12.27 4.76 2.07
CA VAL A 28 11.26 5.79 1.79
C VAL A 28 10.54 5.50 0.47
N LYS A 29 11.28 5.15 -0.60
CA LYS A 29 10.69 4.76 -1.90
C LYS A 29 9.79 3.53 -1.76
N THR A 30 10.20 2.56 -0.96
CA THR A 30 9.42 1.34 -0.70
C THR A 30 8.12 1.67 0.02
N ILE A 31 8.15 2.47 1.09
CA ILE A 31 6.93 2.89 1.81
C ILE A 31 6.00 3.69 0.88
N ARG A 32 6.53 4.64 0.09
CA ARG A 32 5.72 5.40 -0.89
C ARG A 32 5.02 4.48 -1.89
N LEU A 33 5.73 3.47 -2.38
CA LEU A 33 5.15 2.48 -3.28
C LEU A 33 4.05 1.69 -2.57
N MET A 34 4.30 1.23 -1.35
CA MET A 34 3.32 0.49 -0.55
C MET A 34 2.05 1.32 -0.30
N ASN A 35 2.19 2.59 0.06
CA ASN A 35 1.07 3.51 0.25
C ASN A 35 0.28 3.72 -1.04
N ALA A 36 0.95 3.93 -2.17
CA ALA A 36 0.27 4.04 -3.47
C ALA A 36 -0.49 2.76 -3.85
N VAL A 37 0.03 1.58 -3.50
CA VAL A 37 -0.67 0.32 -3.74
C VAL A 37 -1.88 0.19 -2.81
N ARG A 38 -1.72 0.50 -1.52
CA ARG A 38 -2.80 0.53 -0.52
C ARG A 38 -3.93 1.47 -0.97
N ASP A 39 -3.59 2.67 -1.39
CA ASP A 39 -4.51 3.68 -1.91
C ASP A 39 -5.36 3.14 -3.06
N ASN A 40 -4.73 2.48 -4.03
CA ASN A 40 -5.43 1.85 -5.15
C ASN A 40 -6.35 0.70 -4.72
N VAL A 41 -5.99 -0.02 -3.66
CA VAL A 41 -6.80 -1.11 -3.11
C VAL A 41 -8.06 -0.59 -2.42
N ILE A 42 -7.92 0.43 -1.57
CA ILE A 42 -9.03 1.04 -0.82
C ILE A 42 -9.94 1.85 -1.77
N SER A 43 -9.37 2.39 -2.83
CA SER A 43 -10.12 3.05 -3.90
C SER A 43 -11.21 2.13 -4.49
N ASN A 44 -12.38 2.71 -4.76
CA ASN A 44 -13.52 2.00 -5.32
C ASN A 44 -14.12 2.78 -6.51
N THR A 45 -15.33 2.42 -6.94
CA THR A 45 -16.00 3.08 -8.07
C THR A 45 -16.46 4.51 -7.74
N ILE A 46 -16.62 4.84 -6.46
CA ILE A 46 -17.14 6.12 -5.96
C ILE A 46 -16.00 7.12 -5.73
N PHE A 47 -14.90 6.68 -5.12
CA PHE A 47 -13.77 7.55 -4.78
C PHE A 47 -12.41 6.88 -5.02
N THR A 48 -11.39 7.72 -5.17
CA THR A 48 -9.97 7.35 -5.07
C THR A 48 -9.46 7.75 -3.69
N VAL A 49 -8.74 6.86 -3.03
CA VAL A 49 -8.03 7.18 -1.79
C VAL A 49 -6.60 7.60 -2.13
N ILE A 50 -6.09 8.63 -1.45
CA ILE A 50 -4.71 9.06 -1.56
C ILE A 50 -4.18 9.30 -0.15
N THR A 51 -3.21 8.50 0.27
CA THR A 51 -2.45 8.73 1.50
C THR A 51 -1.45 9.84 1.25
N SER A 52 -1.45 10.85 2.12
CA SER A 52 -0.59 12.03 2.03
C SER A 52 0.15 12.29 3.34
N GLY A 53 0.72 13.49 3.49
CA GLY A 53 1.47 13.86 4.68
C GLY A 53 2.79 13.11 4.81
N SER A 54 3.37 13.16 6.00
CA SER A 54 4.63 12.49 6.31
C SER A 54 4.59 11.01 5.96
N PHE A 55 3.50 10.33 6.34
CA PHE A 55 3.30 8.92 6.06
C PHE A 55 3.20 8.62 4.56
N GLY A 56 2.37 9.36 3.81
CA GLY A 56 2.26 9.21 2.35
C GLY A 56 3.57 9.51 1.60
N GLU A 57 4.44 10.33 2.18
CA GLU A 57 5.78 10.62 1.70
C GLU A 57 6.83 9.59 2.13
N GLY A 58 6.43 8.51 2.81
CA GLY A 58 7.31 7.44 3.26
C GLY A 58 8.18 7.81 4.45
N LEU A 59 7.82 8.87 5.19
CA LEU A 59 8.47 9.33 6.40
C LEU A 59 7.66 8.86 7.60
N GLU A 60 8.13 7.83 8.28
CA GLU A 60 7.48 7.31 9.49
C GLU A 60 8.17 7.90 10.73
N MET A 61 7.59 8.97 11.28
CA MET A 61 8.08 9.59 12.50
C MET A 61 7.19 9.21 13.68
N ARG A 62 7.77 9.10 14.87
CA ARG A 62 7.01 8.82 16.08
C ARG A 62 5.98 9.92 16.33
N GLY A 63 4.71 9.53 16.42
CA GLY A 63 3.60 10.45 16.63
C GLY A 63 3.03 11.06 15.35
N SER A 64 3.51 10.64 14.17
CA SER A 64 2.85 10.96 12.91
C SER A 64 1.46 10.33 12.86
N ASP A 65 0.50 11.12 12.41
CA ASP A 65 -0.83 10.71 12.01
C ASP A 65 -0.84 10.24 10.54
N LEU A 66 -1.95 9.61 10.17
CA LEU A 66 -2.21 9.15 8.83
C LEU A 66 -3.16 10.13 8.11
N ASP A 67 -2.60 10.94 7.23
CA ASP A 67 -3.38 11.81 6.35
C ASP A 67 -3.93 11.03 5.16
N THR A 68 -5.24 11.05 4.97
CA THR A 68 -5.92 10.37 3.86
C THR A 68 -6.88 11.30 3.15
N MET A 69 -6.80 11.37 1.82
CA MET A 69 -7.72 12.12 0.98
C MET A 69 -8.66 11.18 0.23
N PHE A 70 -9.96 11.45 0.29
CA PHE A 70 -11.00 10.77 -0.49
C PHE A 70 -11.41 11.65 -1.67
N VAL A 71 -10.90 11.33 -2.85
CA VAL A 71 -11.17 12.06 -4.09
C VAL A 71 -12.38 11.45 -4.81
N PHE A 72 -13.51 12.14 -4.77
CA PHE A 72 -14.76 11.64 -5.34
C PHE A 72 -14.77 11.70 -6.88
N LYS A 73 -15.10 10.56 -7.52
CA LYS A 73 -15.05 10.38 -8.99
C LYS A 73 -16.29 10.90 -9.71
N CYS A 74 -17.41 11.00 -8.99
CA CYS A 74 -18.68 11.51 -9.49
C CYS A 74 -18.73 13.04 -9.61
N PHE A 75 -17.75 13.75 -9.04
CA PHE A 75 -17.63 15.20 -9.12
C PHE A 75 -16.50 15.59 -10.05
N GLN A 76 -16.69 16.68 -10.80
CA GLN A 76 -15.64 17.26 -11.61
C GLN A 76 -15.70 18.78 -11.55
N VAL A 77 -14.55 19.39 -11.29
CA VAL A 77 -14.39 20.84 -11.23
C VAL A 77 -13.64 21.32 -12.48
N PHE A 78 -14.02 22.49 -12.99
CA PHE A 78 -13.34 23.17 -14.10
C PHE A 78 -13.25 24.68 -13.84
N GLU A 79 -12.20 25.32 -14.35
CA GLU A 79 -12.03 26.77 -14.23
C GLU A 79 -12.71 27.52 -15.37
N ASN A 80 -12.40 27.15 -16.63
CA ASN A 80 -12.85 27.82 -17.82
C ASN A 80 -13.41 26.83 -18.85
N GLY A 81 -14.42 27.26 -19.60
CA GLY A 81 -15.07 26.49 -20.66
C GLY A 81 -16.08 25.47 -20.16
N TYR A 82 -16.94 24.96 -21.05
CA TYR A 82 -17.88 23.90 -20.70
C TYR A 82 -17.24 22.53 -20.97
N PRO A 83 -17.13 21.66 -19.95
CA PRO A 83 -16.66 20.30 -20.18
C PRO A 83 -17.68 19.53 -21.03
N HIS A 84 -17.22 18.54 -21.78
CA HIS A 84 -18.13 17.54 -22.35
C HIS A 84 -18.91 16.88 -21.20
N ILE A 85 -20.23 17.12 -21.19
CA ILE A 85 -21.12 16.67 -20.12
C ILE A 85 -21.26 15.15 -20.22
N ASN A 86 -20.92 14.48 -19.12
CA ASN A 86 -21.21 13.09 -18.88
C ASN A 86 -22.37 13.02 -17.90
N GLN A 87 -23.49 12.42 -18.33
CA GLN A 87 -24.72 12.33 -17.53
C GLN A 87 -24.54 11.64 -16.16
N TYR A 88 -23.45 10.88 -15.96
CA TYR A 88 -23.14 10.21 -14.70
C TYR A 88 -22.27 11.05 -13.75
N LYS A 89 -22.00 12.31 -14.08
CA LYS A 89 -21.17 13.20 -13.26
C LYS A 89 -21.88 14.51 -12.95
N THR A 90 -21.62 15.02 -11.76
CA THR A 90 -21.99 16.36 -11.34
C THR A 90 -20.79 17.28 -11.57
N TYR A 91 -21.05 18.44 -12.16
CA TYR A 91 -20.02 19.38 -12.60
C TYR A 91 -20.12 20.71 -11.85
N PHE A 92 -18.96 21.22 -11.46
CA PHE A 92 -18.82 22.51 -10.80
C PHE A 92 -17.86 23.41 -11.56
N SER A 93 -18.18 24.70 -11.65
CA SER A 93 -17.22 25.73 -12.04
C SER A 93 -16.58 26.35 -10.81
N LEU A 94 -15.34 26.82 -10.98
CA LEU A 94 -14.67 27.64 -9.97
C LEU A 94 -15.22 29.06 -10.04
N ASP A 95 -15.85 29.49 -8.96
CA ASP A 95 -16.28 30.87 -8.75
C ASP A 95 -15.31 31.54 -7.76
N ARG A 96 -14.77 32.70 -8.14
CA ARG A 96 -13.76 33.42 -7.38
C ARG A 96 -14.17 34.84 -7.04
N ASP A 97 -15.41 35.20 -7.34
CA ASP A 97 -15.93 36.50 -6.98
C ASP A 97 -15.98 36.57 -5.44
N ASP A 98 -15.36 37.61 -4.87
CA ASP A 98 -15.37 37.91 -3.43
C ASP A 98 -14.81 36.81 -2.49
N VAL A 99 -13.92 35.93 -2.97
CA VAL A 99 -13.25 34.92 -2.13
C VAL A 99 -11.88 35.38 -1.64
N LYS A 100 -11.54 35.02 -0.39
CA LYS A 100 -10.20 35.28 0.17
C LYS A 100 -9.13 34.48 -0.60
N PRO A 101 -7.88 35.00 -0.71
CA PRO A 101 -6.77 34.25 -1.29
C PRO A 101 -6.63 32.85 -0.66
N GLY A 102 -6.46 31.83 -1.50
CA GLY A 102 -6.36 30.43 -1.08
C GLY A 102 -7.71 29.70 -0.92
N PHE A 103 -8.83 30.38 -1.16
CA PHE A 103 -10.18 29.82 -1.19
C PHE A 103 -10.80 29.96 -2.58
N THR A 104 -11.80 29.14 -2.85
CA THR A 104 -12.67 29.24 -4.04
C THR A 104 -14.10 28.97 -3.61
N GLN A 105 -15.06 29.27 -4.46
CA GLN A 105 -16.41 28.70 -4.37
C GLN A 105 -16.61 27.72 -5.51
N LEU A 106 -17.43 26.70 -5.29
CA LEU A 106 -17.79 25.70 -6.31
C LEU A 106 -19.24 25.92 -6.71
N ARG A 107 -19.45 26.56 -7.86
CA ARG A 107 -20.77 26.81 -8.41
C ARG A 107 -21.25 25.58 -9.16
N LEU A 108 -22.46 25.11 -8.86
CA LEU A 108 -23.08 23.97 -9.53
C LEU A 108 -23.52 24.35 -10.94
N GLU A 109 -23.01 23.66 -11.94
CA GLU A 109 -23.31 23.91 -13.37
C GLU A 109 -24.21 22.82 -13.95
N TYR A 110 -24.02 21.57 -13.52
CA TYR A 110 -24.81 20.43 -13.94
C TYR A 110 -24.87 19.39 -12.82
N ILE A 111 -26.05 18.83 -12.59
CA ILE A 111 -26.28 17.76 -11.61
C ILE A 111 -26.64 16.47 -12.34
N SER A 112 -25.96 15.37 -12.01
CA SER A 112 -26.37 14.05 -12.49
C SER A 112 -27.60 13.56 -11.73
N ASP A 113 -28.54 12.92 -12.42
CA ASP A 113 -29.78 12.38 -11.82
C ASP A 113 -29.54 11.34 -10.70
N GLN A 114 -28.35 10.75 -10.65
CA GLN A 114 -28.06 9.65 -9.74
C GLN A 114 -27.95 10.05 -8.26
N LYS A 115 -27.73 11.33 -7.93
CA LYS A 115 -27.67 11.80 -6.53
C LYS A 115 -28.04 13.27 -6.38
N LYS A 116 -29.23 13.54 -5.82
CA LYS A 116 -29.47 14.82 -5.14
C LYS A 116 -28.68 14.81 -3.84
N MET A 117 -27.69 15.69 -3.72
CA MET A 117 -27.04 15.96 -2.43
C MET A 117 -27.74 17.11 -1.72
N GLU A 118 -27.88 16.98 -0.41
CA GLU A 118 -28.42 18.04 0.47
C GLU A 118 -27.39 19.15 0.72
N SER A 119 -26.19 19.05 0.16
CA SER A 119 -25.06 19.97 0.39
C SER A 119 -25.04 21.19 -0.54
N TYR A 120 -26.12 21.45 -1.28
CA TYR A 120 -26.21 22.60 -2.17
C TYR A 120 -26.96 23.75 -1.52
N GLU A 121 -26.36 24.95 -1.54
CA GLU A 121 -26.96 26.17 -0.99
C GLU A 121 -27.19 27.18 -2.12
N LYS A 122 -28.31 27.91 -2.07
CA LYS A 122 -28.65 28.93 -3.06
C LYS A 122 -28.19 30.31 -2.59
N TYR A 123 -27.36 30.98 -3.38
CA TYR A 123 -26.87 32.33 -3.13
C TYR A 123 -26.98 33.16 -4.41
N ASN A 124 -27.63 34.33 -4.35
CA ASN A 124 -27.88 35.21 -5.49
C ASN A 124 -28.44 34.50 -6.74
N GLY A 125 -29.39 33.58 -6.53
CA GLY A 125 -30.03 32.84 -7.61
C GLY A 125 -29.24 31.63 -8.14
N ARG A 126 -27.97 31.47 -7.73
CA ARG A 126 -27.07 30.38 -8.14
C ARG A 126 -26.93 29.34 -7.03
N TYR A 127 -26.57 28.12 -7.40
CA TYR A 127 -26.34 27.02 -6.44
C TYR A 127 -24.84 26.80 -6.24
N TYR A 128 -24.42 26.64 -5.00
CA TYR A 128 -23.04 26.41 -4.60
C TYR A 128 -22.93 25.18 -3.71
N LEU A 129 -21.78 24.49 -3.77
CA LEU A 129 -21.49 23.40 -2.85
C LEU A 129 -21.07 23.95 -1.47
N SER A 130 -21.86 23.65 -0.45
CA SER A 130 -21.54 23.95 0.94
C SER A 130 -20.53 22.92 1.47
N ASN A 131 -19.29 23.36 1.73
CA ASN A 131 -18.25 22.50 2.28
C ASN A 131 -18.63 21.97 3.68
N ALA A 132 -19.36 22.75 4.49
CA ALA A 132 -19.77 22.33 5.82
C ALA A 132 -20.75 21.15 5.75
N THR A 133 -21.83 21.32 4.99
CA THR A 133 -22.86 20.28 4.80
C THR A 133 -22.32 19.08 4.03
N PHE A 134 -21.46 19.31 3.03
CA PHE A 134 -20.79 18.24 2.29
C PHE A 134 -19.94 17.36 3.22
N LYS A 135 -19.13 17.97 4.10
CA LYS A 135 -18.35 17.20 5.08
C LYS A 135 -19.24 16.44 6.05
N GLN A 136 -20.30 17.06 6.57
CA GLN A 136 -21.21 16.43 7.54
C GLN A 136 -21.82 15.11 7.03
N GLN A 137 -22.06 14.99 5.73
CA GLN A 137 -22.55 13.75 5.12
C GLN A 137 -21.58 12.56 5.28
N PHE A 138 -20.29 12.82 5.53
CA PHE A 138 -19.25 11.80 5.73
C PHE A 138 -18.82 11.65 7.19
N VAL A 139 -19.38 12.45 8.11
CA VAL A 139 -19.02 12.45 9.54
C VAL A 139 -19.70 11.30 10.31
N SER A 140 -20.51 10.45 9.67
CA SER A 140 -21.17 9.29 10.32
C SER A 140 -20.23 8.44 11.19
N ASP A 141 -20.66 8.08 12.41
CA ASP A 141 -20.14 7.14 13.45
C ASP A 141 -18.62 7.01 13.74
N LEU A 142 -17.74 7.44 12.84
CA LEU A 142 -16.30 7.21 12.83
C LEU A 142 -15.51 8.39 13.40
N ALA A 143 -16.10 9.59 13.49
CA ALA A 143 -15.37 10.83 13.75
C ALA A 143 -15.87 11.57 15.00
N ASN A 144 -14.94 12.10 15.80
CA ASN A 144 -15.26 12.94 16.95
C ASN A 144 -14.88 14.42 16.75
N LYS A 145 -14.02 14.74 15.76
CA LYS A 145 -13.47 16.10 15.63
C LYS A 145 -13.32 16.51 14.16
N ILE A 146 -13.98 17.60 13.80
CA ILE A 146 -13.76 18.30 12.54
C ILE A 146 -12.76 19.42 12.81
N HIS A 147 -11.69 19.51 12.01
CA HIS A 147 -10.75 20.63 12.06
C HIS A 147 -10.34 21.05 10.66
N GLY A 148 -10.55 22.33 10.33
CA GLY A 148 -10.32 22.84 8.99
C GLY A 148 -11.01 21.99 7.90
N PRO A 149 -10.28 21.51 6.87
CA PRO A 149 -10.82 20.65 5.82
C PRO A 149 -10.91 19.16 6.22
N CYS A 150 -10.34 18.77 7.36
CA CYS A 150 -10.17 17.38 7.75
C CYS A 150 -11.19 16.94 8.80
N ILE A 151 -11.39 15.63 8.84
CA ILE A 151 -12.20 14.89 9.80
C ILE A 151 -11.26 13.89 10.48
N SER A 152 -11.01 14.08 11.77
CA SER A 152 -10.18 13.15 12.55
C SER A 152 -11.02 12.03 13.14
N ASP A 153 -10.41 10.85 13.24
CA ASP A 153 -10.95 9.81 14.10
C ASP A 153 -10.90 10.20 15.59
N LYS A 154 -11.47 9.34 16.45
CA LYS A 154 -11.58 9.60 17.89
C LYS A 154 -10.22 9.73 18.60
N ASN A 155 -9.18 9.12 18.04
CA ASN A 155 -7.85 9.06 18.64
C ASN A 155 -6.88 10.08 18.03
N GLY A 156 -7.31 10.82 17.00
CA GLY A 156 -6.42 11.70 16.23
C GLY A 156 -5.34 10.94 15.47
N LEU A 157 -5.56 9.65 15.17
CA LEU A 157 -4.57 8.82 14.46
C LEU A 157 -4.71 8.94 12.95
N THR A 158 -5.89 9.32 12.48
CA THR A 158 -6.19 9.49 11.07
C THR A 158 -6.87 10.81 10.83
N ASP A 159 -6.40 11.53 9.82
CA ASP A 159 -6.96 12.78 9.34
C ASP A 159 -7.48 12.58 7.92
N ASN A 160 -8.78 12.71 7.76
CA ASN A 160 -9.47 12.38 6.51
C ASN A 160 -10.00 13.65 5.83
N ALA A 161 -9.59 13.90 4.59
CA ALA A 161 -10.07 15.02 3.79
C ALA A 161 -10.97 14.54 2.64
N CYS A 162 -12.14 15.15 2.49
CA CYS A 162 -13.03 14.90 1.33
C CYS A 162 -12.68 15.87 0.20
N CYS A 163 -12.31 15.34 -0.96
CA CYS A 163 -11.70 16.10 -2.04
C CYS A 163 -12.48 15.96 -3.35
N ILE A 164 -12.48 17.03 -4.15
CA ILE A 164 -13.03 17.01 -5.50
C ILE A 164 -11.89 17.28 -6.49
N HIS A 165 -11.82 16.47 -7.54
CA HIS A 165 -10.77 16.59 -8.52
C HIS A 165 -11.05 17.72 -9.52
N CYS A 166 -10.06 18.57 -9.77
CA CYS A 166 -10.04 19.52 -10.88
C CYS A 166 -8.96 19.13 -11.86
N LYS A 167 -9.33 18.91 -13.12
CA LYS A 167 -8.36 18.44 -14.12
C LYS A 167 -7.36 19.52 -14.55
N THR A 168 -7.66 20.78 -14.29
CA THR A 168 -6.87 21.93 -14.73
C THR A 168 -6.26 22.65 -13.53
N TRP A 169 -5.06 23.18 -13.72
CA TRP A 169 -4.44 24.03 -12.71
C TRP A 169 -5.22 25.33 -12.62
N VAL A 170 -5.47 25.79 -11.40
CA VAL A 170 -6.08 27.08 -11.16
C VAL A 170 -5.11 28.20 -11.53
N SER A 171 -5.58 29.23 -12.25
CA SER A 171 -4.71 30.33 -12.72
C SER A 171 -3.74 30.91 -11.65
N PRO A 172 -4.16 31.13 -10.38
CA PRO A 172 -3.24 31.56 -9.33
C PRO A 172 -2.12 30.57 -9.04
N ALA A 173 -2.40 29.25 -9.06
CA ALA A 173 -1.40 28.22 -8.83
C ALA A 173 -0.38 28.11 -9.99
N VAL A 174 -0.81 28.40 -11.22
CA VAL A 174 0.09 28.42 -12.40
C VAL A 174 1.22 29.43 -12.21
N GLN A 175 0.93 30.59 -11.61
CA GLN A 175 1.96 31.61 -11.32
C GLN A 175 3.01 31.11 -10.31
N TRP A 176 2.62 30.26 -9.35
CA TRP A 176 3.56 29.68 -8.39
C TRP A 176 4.48 28.65 -9.04
N ILE A 177 3.91 27.76 -9.88
CA ILE A 177 4.69 26.73 -10.58
C ILE A 177 5.72 27.39 -11.50
N THR A 178 5.32 28.41 -12.25
CA THR A 178 6.19 29.12 -13.20
C THR A 178 7.32 29.90 -12.52
N ARG A 179 7.12 30.43 -11.31
CA ARG A 179 8.18 31.09 -10.53
C ARG A 179 9.32 30.15 -10.14
N ILE A 180 9.00 28.90 -9.81
CA ILE A 180 10.00 27.91 -9.38
C ILE A 180 10.87 27.45 -10.57
N VAL A 181 10.29 27.40 -11.77
CA VAL A 181 11.01 27.02 -13.00
C VAL A 181 12.00 28.09 -13.46
N LEU A 182 11.77 29.38 -13.13
CA LEU A 182 12.63 30.50 -13.56
C LEU A 182 13.71 30.90 -12.55
N GLY A 183 13.72 30.31 -11.35
CA GLY A 183 14.79 30.47 -10.36
C GLY A 183 15.92 29.48 -10.62
N SER A 184 17.05 29.96 -11.15
CA SER A 184 18.23 29.22 -11.64
C SER A 184 19.00 28.31 -10.65
N ALA A 185 18.41 27.88 -9.54
CA ALA A 185 19.05 27.00 -8.55
C ALA A 185 18.58 25.52 -8.59
N LEU A 186 17.65 25.15 -9.48
CA LEU A 186 17.18 23.77 -9.60
C LEU A 186 17.22 23.30 -11.05
N VAL A 187 18.31 22.62 -11.41
CA VAL A 187 18.52 21.96 -12.71
C VAL A 187 17.57 20.76 -12.84
N GLU A 188 16.63 20.88 -13.78
CA GLU A 188 16.02 19.87 -14.69
C GLU A 188 15.66 18.43 -14.29
N SER A 189 15.69 18.00 -13.02
CA SER A 189 15.20 16.65 -12.66
C SER A 189 14.20 16.64 -11.51
N HIS A 190 12.93 16.41 -11.87
CA HIS A 190 11.81 15.99 -11.02
C HIS A 190 11.38 16.93 -9.88
N ILE A 191 10.59 17.94 -10.23
CA ILE A 191 9.91 18.81 -9.26
C ILE A 191 8.60 18.12 -8.79
N PHE A 192 8.62 17.57 -7.56
CA PHE A 192 7.41 17.25 -6.80
C PHE A 192 7.20 18.35 -5.76
N ILE A 193 6.23 19.24 -5.96
CA ILE A 193 5.87 20.27 -4.97
C ILE A 193 4.56 19.88 -4.30
N TYR A 194 4.64 19.59 -3.00
CA TYR A 194 3.53 19.71 -2.05
C TYR A 194 4.05 20.54 -0.88
N ARG A 195 3.67 21.82 -0.78
CA ARG A 195 3.55 22.51 0.52
C ARG A 195 2.89 23.88 0.41
N ASN A 196 2.05 24.12 1.42
CA ASN A 196 1.40 25.34 1.85
C ASN A 196 0.16 25.81 1.08
N GLY A 197 -0.99 25.38 1.60
CA GLY A 197 -2.16 26.25 1.79
C GLY A 197 -2.91 26.69 0.54
N MET A 198 -3.79 25.83 0.03
CA MET A 198 -5.07 26.30 -0.48
C MET A 198 -6.17 25.48 0.18
N ALA A 199 -6.85 26.11 1.13
CA ALA A 199 -8.01 25.56 1.79
C ALA A 199 -9.24 25.75 0.89
N GLN A 200 -9.38 24.87 -0.08
CA GLN A 200 -10.61 24.19 -0.48
C GLN A 200 -10.20 23.13 -1.51
N ASN A 201 -10.54 21.87 -1.23
CA ASN A 201 -9.94 20.66 -1.79
C ASN A 201 -10.16 20.49 -3.30
N VAL A 202 -9.43 21.26 -4.10
CA VAL A 202 -9.41 21.23 -5.55
C VAL A 202 -8.00 20.90 -5.99
N PHE A 203 -7.75 19.62 -6.29
CA PHE A 203 -6.44 19.14 -6.71
C PHE A 203 -6.35 19.10 -8.23
N CYS A 204 -5.25 19.63 -8.79
CA CYS A 204 -4.84 19.41 -10.17
C CYS A 204 -3.64 18.44 -10.21
N GLN A 205 -3.75 17.38 -11.00
CA GLN A 205 -2.69 16.40 -11.18
C GLN A 205 -2.17 16.43 -12.61
N GLN A 206 -0.86 16.66 -12.77
CA GLN A 206 -0.12 16.28 -13.97
C GLN A 206 0.65 14.98 -13.66
N SER A 207 0.70 14.09 -14.66
CA SER A 207 1.13 12.70 -14.59
C SER A 207 2.52 12.51 -13.96
N SER A 208 2.56 11.88 -12.79
CA SER A 208 3.81 11.48 -12.12
C SER A 208 4.18 10.03 -12.45
N ILE A 209 5.46 9.70 -12.30
CA ILE A 209 6.08 8.34 -12.35
C ILE A 209 5.25 7.26 -11.61
N LYS A 210 4.42 7.64 -10.63
CA LYS A 210 3.43 6.79 -9.96
C LYS A 210 2.47 6.10 -10.94
N TYR A 211 2.04 6.81 -11.99
CA TYR A 211 1.25 6.21 -13.06
C TYR A 211 2.08 5.29 -13.94
N ILE A 212 3.37 5.55 -14.18
CA ILE A 212 4.21 4.69 -15.02
C ILE A 212 4.44 3.34 -14.35
N TYR A 213 4.62 3.28 -13.03
CA TYR A 213 4.85 2.01 -12.31
C TYR A 213 3.54 1.24 -12.01
N ALA A 214 2.46 1.93 -11.64
CA ALA A 214 1.14 1.31 -11.54
C ALA A 214 0.62 0.88 -12.92
N TYR A 215 0.90 1.66 -13.97
CA TYR A 215 0.71 1.26 -15.36
C TYR A 215 1.64 0.11 -15.73
N PHE A 216 2.89 0.04 -15.25
CA PHE A 216 3.77 -1.10 -15.54
C PHE A 216 3.26 -2.38 -14.89
N MET A 217 2.80 -2.33 -13.64
CA MET A 217 2.22 -3.49 -12.95
C MET A 217 0.84 -3.85 -13.54
N SER A 218 0.02 -2.87 -13.89
CA SER A 218 -1.28 -3.08 -14.57
C SER A 218 -1.12 -3.58 -16.01
N LYS A 219 -0.17 -3.03 -16.76
CA LYS A 219 0.20 -3.43 -18.13
C LYS A 219 0.86 -4.80 -18.13
N TRP A 220 1.73 -5.10 -17.18
CA TRP A 220 2.31 -6.44 -17.00
C TRP A 220 1.24 -7.47 -16.62
N CYS A 221 0.29 -7.13 -15.73
CA CYS A 221 -0.87 -7.98 -15.46
C CYS A 221 -1.76 -8.15 -16.72
N ASN A 222 -1.95 -7.10 -17.52
CA ASN A 222 -2.73 -7.16 -18.77
C ASN A 222 -2.02 -7.92 -19.90
N GLU A 223 -0.70 -7.79 -20.05
CA GLU A 223 0.11 -8.47 -21.06
C GLU A 223 0.23 -9.96 -20.73
N ASN A 224 0.44 -10.33 -19.47
CA ASN A 224 0.47 -11.74 -19.06
C ASN A 224 -0.92 -12.38 -19.04
N ALA A 225 -2.00 -11.61 -18.92
CA ALA A 225 -3.36 -12.07 -19.18
C ALA A 225 -3.62 -12.33 -20.69
N GLN A 226 -2.83 -11.72 -21.59
CA GLN A 226 -2.94 -11.90 -23.05
C GLN A 226 -2.00 -12.98 -23.62
N VAL A 227 -0.95 -13.40 -22.89
CA VAL A 227 0.03 -14.42 -23.36
C VAL A 227 -0.53 -15.85 -23.41
N LYS A 228 -1.75 -16.11 -22.88
CA LYS A 228 -2.50 -17.31 -23.27
C LYS A 228 -3.33 -17.02 -24.52
N GLN A 229 -2.70 -17.10 -25.69
CA GLN A 229 -3.42 -17.28 -26.96
C GLN A 229 -4.20 -18.60 -26.87
N VAL A 230 -5.46 -18.51 -26.47
CA VAL A 230 -6.47 -19.49 -26.85
C VAL A 230 -7.15 -18.91 -28.08
N ASP A 231 -7.35 -19.77 -29.06
CA ASP A 231 -7.93 -19.51 -30.38
C ASP A 231 -9.02 -18.43 -30.41
N HIS A 232 -9.06 -17.71 -31.52
CA HIS A 232 -9.80 -16.47 -31.81
C HIS A 232 -11.33 -16.47 -31.63
N THR A 233 -11.92 -17.46 -30.97
CA THR A 233 -13.37 -17.51 -30.69
C THR A 233 -13.70 -16.91 -29.32
N ILE A 234 -14.23 -15.68 -29.36
CA ILE A 234 -14.99 -14.98 -28.30
C ILE A 234 -14.16 -14.52 -27.09
N ARG A 235 -13.70 -13.25 -27.15
CA ARG A 235 -13.21 -12.50 -25.98
C ARG A 235 -14.33 -12.35 -24.94
N ASN A 236 -14.29 -13.18 -23.90
CA ASN A 236 -15.22 -13.07 -22.79
C ASN A 236 -14.67 -12.09 -21.74
N ASN A 237 -15.10 -10.83 -21.76
CA ASN A 237 -14.72 -9.77 -20.81
C ASN A 237 -14.87 -10.20 -19.33
N LYS A 238 -15.73 -11.19 -19.05
CA LYS A 238 -15.92 -11.79 -17.73
C LYS A 238 -14.67 -12.53 -17.21
N TYR A 239 -13.88 -13.13 -18.10
CA TYR A 239 -12.65 -13.85 -17.73
C TYR A 239 -11.52 -12.88 -17.34
N GLN A 240 -11.33 -11.81 -18.11
CA GLN A 240 -10.37 -10.75 -17.81
C GLN A 240 -10.71 -10.01 -16.51
N TYR A 241 -12.00 -9.74 -16.28
CA TYR A 241 -12.48 -9.15 -15.02
C TYR A 241 -12.26 -10.06 -13.81
N ASN A 242 -12.43 -11.38 -13.97
CA ASN A 242 -12.18 -12.35 -12.90
C ASN A 242 -10.69 -12.49 -12.55
N GLN A 243 -9.79 -12.49 -13.55
CA GLN A 243 -8.36 -12.45 -13.30
C GLN A 243 -7.94 -11.16 -12.59
N TYR A 244 -8.43 -10.00 -13.04
CA TYR A 244 -8.16 -8.70 -12.40
C TYR A 244 -8.60 -8.67 -10.92
N ASN A 245 -9.81 -9.18 -10.62
CA ASN A 245 -10.29 -9.27 -9.23
C ASN A 245 -9.49 -10.26 -8.39
N GLN A 246 -9.04 -11.37 -8.96
CA GLN A 246 -8.19 -12.35 -8.27
C GLN A 246 -6.83 -11.76 -7.89
N TYR A 247 -6.21 -10.97 -8.78
CA TYR A 247 -4.99 -10.21 -8.47
C TYR A 247 -5.24 -9.12 -7.43
N LYS A 248 -6.39 -8.43 -7.50
CA LYS A 248 -6.80 -7.43 -6.49
C LYS A 248 -6.90 -8.05 -5.09
N TYR A 249 -7.55 -9.21 -4.94
CA TYR A 249 -7.66 -9.92 -3.65
C TYR A 249 -6.29 -10.40 -3.13
N CYS A 250 -5.43 -10.96 -4.00
CA CYS A 250 -4.07 -11.34 -3.59
C CYS A 250 -3.27 -10.13 -3.12
N LEU A 251 -3.44 -8.98 -3.77
CA LEU A 251 -2.77 -7.73 -3.41
C LEU A 251 -3.29 -7.17 -2.08
N CYS A 252 -4.60 -7.23 -1.81
CA CYS A 252 -5.17 -6.85 -0.51
C CYS A 252 -4.57 -7.67 0.64
N THR A 253 -4.54 -9.01 0.51
CA THR A 253 -3.96 -9.89 1.54
C THR A 253 -2.46 -9.69 1.70
N LEU A 254 -1.73 -9.46 0.59
CA LEU A 254 -0.32 -9.07 0.62
C LEU A 254 -0.11 -7.84 1.52
N LEU A 255 -0.91 -6.78 1.30
CA LEU A 255 -0.69 -5.48 1.93
C LEU A 255 -1.05 -5.48 3.41
N THR A 256 -2.12 -6.16 3.83
CA THR A 256 -2.48 -6.26 5.25
C THR A 256 -1.39 -6.98 6.05
N ASN A 257 -0.79 -8.03 5.47
CA ASN A 257 0.26 -8.80 6.15
C ASN A 257 1.61 -8.06 6.13
N ILE A 258 1.95 -7.36 5.04
CA ILE A 258 3.17 -6.52 4.98
C ILE A 258 3.04 -5.31 5.92
N TYR A 259 1.85 -4.74 6.09
CA TYR A 259 1.58 -3.59 6.98
C TYR A 259 1.94 -3.86 8.45
N HIS A 260 1.91 -5.13 8.89
CA HIS A 260 2.31 -5.53 10.24
C HIS A 260 3.79 -5.97 10.33
N ASP A 261 4.60 -5.71 9.28
CA ASP A 261 5.94 -6.31 9.08
C ASP A 261 5.92 -7.84 9.27
N ALA A 262 4.77 -8.48 9.01
CA ALA A 262 4.62 -9.90 9.21
C ALA A 262 5.43 -10.63 8.13
N ILE A 263 6.20 -11.61 8.56
CA ILE A 263 7.04 -12.41 7.66
C ILE A 263 6.18 -13.04 6.54
N SER A 264 4.95 -13.44 6.85
CA SER A 264 3.99 -13.99 5.89
C SER A 264 3.71 -13.05 4.71
N GLY A 265 3.56 -11.74 4.97
CA GLY A 265 3.32 -10.74 3.93
C GLY A 265 4.48 -10.62 2.94
N TRP A 266 5.70 -10.49 3.46
CA TRP A 266 6.91 -10.43 2.63
C TRP A 266 7.11 -11.71 1.81
N LEU A 267 6.79 -12.87 2.39
CA LEU A 267 6.87 -14.15 1.67
C LEU A 267 5.81 -14.27 0.57
N MET A 268 4.65 -13.65 0.68
CA MET A 268 3.70 -13.55 -0.43
C MET A 268 4.26 -12.70 -1.58
N VAL A 269 4.98 -11.60 -1.28
CA VAL A 269 5.69 -10.81 -2.31
C VAL A 269 6.78 -11.64 -2.98
N ALA A 270 7.58 -12.37 -2.19
CA ALA A 270 8.60 -13.27 -2.73
C ALA A 270 7.98 -14.34 -3.63
N SER A 271 6.83 -14.88 -3.25
CA SER A 271 6.06 -15.87 -4.04
C SER A 271 5.60 -15.28 -5.37
N LEU A 272 5.18 -14.01 -5.39
CA LEU A 272 4.88 -13.31 -6.64
C LEU A 272 6.12 -13.20 -7.53
N PHE A 273 7.27 -12.76 -7.00
CA PHE A 273 8.50 -12.70 -7.78
C PHE A 273 8.95 -14.07 -8.30
N TYR A 274 8.80 -15.12 -7.47
CA TYR A 274 9.04 -16.49 -7.87
C TYR A 274 8.16 -16.91 -9.06
N LYS A 275 6.84 -16.70 -8.98
CA LYS A 275 5.89 -17.03 -10.05
C LYS A 275 6.15 -16.28 -11.35
N THR A 276 6.79 -15.12 -11.26
CA THR A 276 7.18 -14.30 -12.42
C THR A 276 8.59 -14.58 -12.90
N LYS A 277 9.22 -15.66 -12.42
CA LYS A 277 10.58 -16.10 -12.75
C LYS A 277 11.66 -15.06 -12.42
N GLN A 278 11.38 -14.14 -11.49
CA GLN A 278 12.32 -13.13 -11.00
C GLN A 278 13.02 -13.65 -9.73
N TYR A 279 13.66 -14.82 -9.84
CA TYR A 279 14.19 -15.57 -8.71
C TYR A 279 15.18 -14.79 -7.84
N VAL A 280 16.06 -13.99 -8.45
CA VAL A 280 17.02 -13.15 -7.70
C VAL A 280 16.32 -12.09 -6.82
N LYS A 281 15.21 -11.51 -7.29
CA LYS A 281 14.43 -10.55 -6.50
C LYS A 281 13.68 -11.27 -5.38
N ALA A 282 13.10 -12.43 -5.68
CA ALA A 282 12.48 -13.27 -4.66
C ALA A 282 13.48 -13.63 -3.56
N LEU A 283 14.69 -14.05 -3.92
CA LEU A 283 15.77 -14.37 -2.97
C LEU A 283 16.13 -13.18 -2.06
N ARG A 284 16.24 -11.97 -2.60
CA ARG A 284 16.51 -10.77 -1.77
C ARG A 284 15.44 -10.55 -0.71
N ILE A 285 14.17 -10.70 -1.09
CA ILE A 285 13.04 -10.55 -0.16
C ILE A 285 13.03 -11.69 0.85
N ILE A 286 13.29 -12.93 0.43
CA ILE A 286 13.36 -14.08 1.34
C ILE A 286 14.48 -13.90 2.37
N VAL A 287 15.67 -13.47 1.94
CA VAL A 287 16.79 -13.18 2.86
C VAL A 287 16.43 -12.07 3.84
N TYR A 288 15.78 -10.99 3.36
CA TYR A 288 15.26 -9.94 4.23
C TYR A 288 14.26 -10.49 5.25
N SER A 289 13.27 -11.28 4.82
CA SER A 289 12.28 -11.92 5.70
C SER A 289 12.94 -12.81 6.75
N LEU A 290 13.88 -13.66 6.36
CA LEU A 290 14.62 -14.54 7.27
C LEU A 290 15.47 -13.74 8.27
N SER A 291 16.03 -12.58 7.87
CA SER A 291 16.77 -11.70 8.78
C SER A 291 15.88 -11.04 9.86
N LYS A 292 14.55 -11.09 9.69
CA LYS A 292 13.56 -10.69 10.69
C LYS A 292 13.17 -11.85 11.61
N CYS A 293 13.36 -13.10 11.18
CA CYS A 293 13.13 -14.33 11.96
C CYS A 293 14.21 -14.62 13.01
N THR A 294 14.77 -13.61 13.69
CA THR A 294 15.78 -13.82 14.75
C THR A 294 15.12 -13.95 16.11
N GLN A 295 15.62 -14.84 16.98
CA GLN A 295 15.14 -14.99 18.36
C GLN A 295 15.12 -13.64 19.11
N GLU A 296 16.12 -12.78 18.92
CA GLU A 296 16.22 -11.49 19.61
C GLU A 296 15.18 -10.45 19.12
N LYS A 297 14.86 -10.40 17.82
CA LYS A 297 13.86 -9.45 17.27
C LYS A 297 12.43 -9.79 17.67
N LEU A 298 12.14 -11.06 18.01
CA LEU A 298 10.87 -11.45 18.63
C LEU A 298 10.65 -10.79 20.00
N TYR A 299 11.72 -10.35 20.67
CA TYR A 299 11.66 -9.67 21.97
C TYR A 299 11.88 -8.15 21.91
N ARG A 300 12.54 -7.62 20.87
CA ARG A 300 13.05 -6.22 20.87
C ARG A 300 12.16 -5.18 20.18
N GLY A 301 11.10 -5.59 19.48
CA GLY A 301 10.30 -4.68 18.64
C GLY A 301 8.98 -4.18 19.23
N MET A 302 8.47 -4.79 20.30
CA MET A 302 7.21 -4.37 20.93
C MET A 302 7.47 -3.70 22.27
N THR A 303 6.91 -2.51 22.44
CA THR A 303 6.83 -1.91 23.76
C THR A 303 5.82 -2.72 24.60
N MET A 304 6.01 -2.78 25.92
CA MET A 304 5.04 -3.46 26.81
C MET A 304 3.61 -2.92 26.66
N SER A 305 3.44 -1.69 26.18
CA SER A 305 2.13 -1.11 25.82
C SER A 305 1.46 -1.75 24.61
N ASP A 306 2.20 -2.17 23.58
CA ASP A 306 1.64 -2.82 22.39
C ASP A 306 1.10 -4.21 22.73
N ILE A 307 1.83 -4.91 23.59
CA ILE A 307 1.46 -6.22 24.15
C ILE A 307 0.20 -6.09 25.02
N HIS A 308 0.13 -5.05 25.86
CA HIS A 308 -1.02 -4.78 26.72
C HIS A 308 -2.28 -4.44 25.90
N TYR A 309 -2.13 -3.66 24.84
CA TYR A 309 -3.21 -3.28 23.93
C TYR A 309 -3.82 -4.49 23.19
N GLN A 310 -3.01 -5.48 22.80
CA GLN A 310 -3.48 -6.70 22.16
C GLN A 310 -4.13 -7.69 23.14
N LEU A 311 -3.58 -7.83 24.35
CA LEU A 311 -4.13 -8.66 25.43
C LEU A 311 -5.53 -8.19 25.89
N LEU A 312 -5.77 -6.87 25.87
CA LEU A 312 -7.06 -6.28 26.24
C LEU A 312 -8.16 -6.46 25.17
N LYS A 313 -7.80 -6.82 23.93
CA LYS A 313 -8.73 -6.90 22.79
C LYS A 313 -9.29 -8.29 22.51
N GLN A 314 -8.76 -9.36 23.11
CA GLN A 314 -9.31 -10.71 22.94
C GLN A 314 -10.26 -11.07 24.09
N PRO A 315 -11.58 -11.21 23.83
CA PRO A 315 -12.48 -11.79 24.79
C PRO A 315 -12.30 -13.31 24.81
N SER A 316 -12.18 -13.88 26.01
CA SER A 316 -12.47 -15.28 26.40
C SER A 316 -11.32 -16.26 26.74
N SER A 317 -11.45 -16.76 27.97
CA SER A 317 -11.19 -18.09 28.57
C SER A 317 -9.87 -18.87 28.37
N HIS A 318 -8.98 -18.57 27.43
CA HIS A 318 -7.73 -19.33 27.29
C HIS A 318 -6.52 -18.42 27.41
N LYS A 319 -5.89 -18.42 28.60
CA LYS A 319 -4.62 -17.71 28.86
C LYS A 319 -3.50 -18.36 28.05
N LYS A 320 -3.36 -17.99 26.77
CA LYS A 320 -2.17 -18.27 25.96
C LYS A 320 -0.99 -17.50 26.56
N SER A 321 0.20 -18.12 26.60
CA SER A 321 1.39 -17.45 27.15
C SER A 321 1.81 -16.29 26.22
N LEU A 322 2.44 -15.26 26.79
CA LEU A 322 2.95 -14.12 26.02
C LEU A 322 3.88 -14.54 24.87
N ILE A 323 4.70 -15.58 25.12
CA ILE A 323 5.59 -16.20 24.12
C ILE A 323 4.78 -16.84 22.98
N TYR A 324 3.65 -17.47 23.29
CA TYR A 324 2.76 -18.05 22.29
C TYR A 324 2.13 -16.95 21.41
N LEU A 325 1.63 -15.86 22.02
CA LEU A 325 1.07 -14.73 21.29
C LEU A 325 2.12 -14.00 20.44
N GLN A 326 3.36 -13.87 20.93
CA GLN A 326 4.47 -13.31 20.15
C GLN A 326 4.85 -14.19 18.96
N LYS A 327 4.84 -15.52 19.12
CA LYS A 327 5.03 -16.45 18.00
C LYS A 327 3.90 -16.38 16.98
N GLU A 328 2.65 -16.28 17.45
CA GLU A 328 1.45 -16.16 16.61
C GLU A 328 1.39 -14.81 15.86
N MET A 329 1.86 -13.71 16.47
CA MET A 329 1.84 -12.37 15.87
C MET A 329 2.98 -12.08 14.88
N PHE A 330 4.18 -12.64 15.09
CA PHE A 330 5.34 -12.34 14.23
C PHE A 330 5.63 -13.43 13.21
N VAL A 331 5.32 -14.68 13.52
CA VAL A 331 5.56 -15.84 12.65
C VAL A 331 4.22 -16.45 12.29
N ASP A 332 3.40 -15.63 11.68
CA ASP A 332 2.13 -16.03 11.11
C ASP A 332 2.35 -17.17 10.10
N TYR A 333 1.30 -17.91 9.81
CA TYR A 333 1.32 -18.86 8.71
C TYR A 333 1.18 -18.14 7.39
N ILE A 334 1.83 -18.66 6.34
CA ILE A 334 1.44 -18.26 5.00
C ILE A 334 0.23 -19.10 4.58
N GLU A 335 -0.91 -18.46 4.41
CA GLU A 335 -2.13 -19.08 3.94
C GLU A 335 -2.37 -18.76 2.46
N PHE A 336 -2.39 -19.80 1.63
CA PHE A 336 -2.81 -19.70 0.26
C PHE A 336 -4.20 -20.28 0.09
N ASN A 337 -5.09 -19.48 -0.50
CA ASN A 337 -6.32 -20.01 -1.07
C ASN A 337 -5.96 -21.01 -2.19
N MET A 338 -6.69 -22.13 -2.33
CA MET A 338 -6.45 -23.13 -3.39
C MET A 338 -6.43 -22.53 -4.80
N LYS A 339 -7.17 -21.44 -5.02
CA LYS A 339 -7.19 -20.71 -6.29
C LYS A 339 -6.09 -19.66 -6.41
N SER A 340 -5.20 -19.53 -5.43
CA SER A 340 -4.17 -18.49 -5.44
C SER A 340 -3.18 -18.77 -6.56
N THR A 341 -2.97 -17.75 -7.41
CA THR A 341 -1.97 -17.79 -8.48
C THR A 341 -0.55 -17.65 -7.94
N LEU A 342 -0.41 -17.34 -6.64
CA LEU A 342 0.88 -17.17 -5.98
C LEU A 342 1.50 -18.50 -5.52
N ILE A 343 0.75 -19.61 -5.52
CA ILE A 343 1.25 -20.92 -5.11
C ILE A 343 2.31 -21.40 -6.13
N PRO A 344 3.56 -21.69 -5.70
CA PRO A 344 4.55 -22.40 -6.51
C PRO A 344 3.97 -23.65 -7.16
N ASP A 345 4.30 -23.90 -8.43
CA ASP A 345 3.67 -25.02 -9.16
C ASP A 345 4.01 -26.38 -8.54
N GLU A 346 5.18 -26.47 -7.92
CA GLU A 346 5.70 -27.60 -7.17
C GLU A 346 4.82 -27.98 -5.97
N LEU A 347 4.05 -27.03 -5.42
CA LEU A 347 3.13 -27.28 -4.31
C LEU A 347 1.74 -27.73 -4.75
N LYS A 348 1.40 -27.62 -6.03
CA LYS A 348 0.08 -28.01 -6.55
C LYS A 348 -0.11 -29.52 -6.66
N THR A 349 0.99 -30.28 -6.64
CA THR A 349 0.97 -31.75 -6.68
C THR A 349 0.43 -32.36 -5.38
N VAL A 350 0.44 -31.59 -4.29
CA VAL A 350 -0.15 -31.99 -3.02
C VAL A 350 -1.67 -31.90 -3.14
N ASN A 351 -2.30 -33.02 -3.47
CA ASN A 351 -3.74 -33.14 -3.68
C ASN A 351 -4.51 -32.98 -2.35
N SER A 352 -4.68 -31.73 -1.90
CA SER A 352 -5.46 -31.42 -0.71
C SER A 352 -6.61 -30.48 -1.06
N ASN A 353 -7.85 -30.95 -0.84
CA ASN A 353 -9.07 -30.13 -0.88
C ASN A 353 -9.15 -29.13 0.29
N SER A 354 -8.03 -28.80 0.94
CA SER A 354 -7.96 -27.90 2.10
C SER A 354 -7.05 -26.71 1.80
N LYS A 355 -7.22 -25.63 2.58
CA LYS A 355 -6.38 -24.44 2.44
C LYS A 355 -4.92 -24.79 2.73
N HIS A 356 -4.01 -24.30 1.88
CA HIS A 356 -2.59 -24.50 2.08
C HIS A 356 -2.08 -23.48 3.09
N CYS A 357 -1.63 -23.96 4.24
CA CYS A 357 -1.16 -23.11 5.31
C CYS A 357 0.18 -23.68 5.78
N TYR A 358 1.24 -22.88 5.73
CA TYR A 358 2.60 -23.32 6.03
C TYR A 358 3.27 -22.40 7.06
N PRO A 359 4.10 -22.92 7.98
CA PRO A 359 4.91 -22.06 8.85
C PRO A 359 5.79 -21.14 8.01
N SER A 360 5.78 -19.83 8.29
CA SER A 360 6.46 -18.85 7.44
C SER A 360 7.96 -19.11 7.29
N THR A 361 8.66 -19.50 8.36
CA THR A 361 10.10 -19.85 8.29
C THR A 361 10.37 -21.07 7.40
N ALA A 362 9.62 -22.15 7.59
CA ALA A 362 9.74 -23.34 6.75
C ALA A 362 9.43 -23.01 5.28
N TYR A 363 8.38 -22.23 5.03
CA TYR A 363 8.03 -21.78 3.68
C TYR A 363 9.10 -20.88 3.06
N ALA A 364 9.73 -19.99 3.84
CA ALA A 364 10.81 -19.14 3.37
C ALA A 364 12.01 -19.95 2.87
N HIS A 365 12.48 -20.93 3.65
CA HIS A 365 13.58 -21.81 3.24
C HIS A 365 13.21 -22.70 2.06
N PHE A 366 11.97 -23.21 2.01
CA PHE A 366 11.46 -23.94 0.85
C PHE A 366 11.43 -23.07 -0.41
N LEU A 367 10.90 -21.84 -0.34
CA LEU A 367 10.85 -20.93 -1.47
C LEU A 367 12.25 -20.50 -1.90
N LYS A 368 13.20 -20.36 -0.95
CA LYS A 368 14.62 -20.13 -1.23
C LYS A 368 15.22 -21.28 -2.03
N PHE A 369 14.98 -22.53 -1.61
CA PHE A 369 15.38 -23.74 -2.32
C PHE A 369 14.84 -23.72 -3.76
N LEU A 370 13.54 -23.47 -3.95
CA LEU A 370 12.94 -23.42 -5.28
C LEU A 370 13.60 -22.34 -6.16
N CYS A 371 13.88 -21.16 -5.62
CA CYS A 371 14.57 -20.11 -6.38
C CYS A 371 15.97 -20.57 -6.84
N HIS A 372 16.75 -21.23 -5.97
CA HIS A 372 18.06 -21.76 -6.35
C HIS A 372 17.97 -22.92 -7.33
N TYR A 373 16.95 -23.78 -7.20
CA TYR A 373 16.70 -24.90 -8.10
C TYR A 373 16.48 -24.41 -9.53
N HIS A 374 15.60 -23.42 -9.71
CA HIS A 374 15.36 -22.80 -11.03
C HIS A 374 16.54 -21.97 -11.56
N LEU A 375 17.50 -21.61 -10.70
CA LEU A 375 18.76 -20.97 -11.09
C LEU A 375 19.90 -21.98 -11.35
N ASN A 376 19.65 -23.29 -11.18
CA ASN A 376 20.64 -24.36 -11.26
C ASN A 376 21.83 -24.20 -10.27
N ASP A 377 21.58 -23.61 -9.10
CA ASP A 377 22.59 -23.43 -8.04
C ASP A 377 22.51 -24.59 -7.03
N VAL A 378 23.07 -25.73 -7.42
CA VAL A 378 23.01 -27.00 -6.65
C VAL A 378 23.53 -26.83 -5.22
N ARG A 379 24.61 -26.06 -5.04
CA ARG A 379 25.19 -25.82 -3.71
C ARG A 379 24.21 -25.07 -2.82
N GLN A 380 23.62 -23.98 -3.32
CA GLN A 380 22.65 -23.21 -2.54
C GLN A 380 21.33 -23.95 -2.34
N CYS A 381 20.95 -24.86 -3.24
CA CYS A 381 19.85 -25.79 -3.02
C CYS A 381 20.13 -26.69 -1.80
N GLN A 382 21.30 -27.32 -1.74
CA GLN A 382 21.71 -28.16 -0.62
C GLN A 382 21.73 -27.37 0.70
N ASP A 383 22.32 -26.17 0.70
CA ASP A 383 22.34 -25.30 1.89
C ASP A 383 20.92 -24.94 2.36
N SER A 384 20.00 -24.69 1.41
CA SER A 384 18.60 -24.36 1.71
C SER A 384 17.82 -25.58 2.22
N LEU A 385 18.12 -26.79 1.73
CA LEU A 385 17.55 -28.05 2.23
C LEU A 385 17.99 -28.33 3.66
N ILE A 386 19.29 -28.23 3.95
CA ILE A 386 19.83 -28.40 5.32
C ILE A 386 19.17 -27.39 6.27
N SER A 387 19.03 -26.12 5.84
CA SER A 387 18.36 -25.10 6.64
C SER A 387 16.88 -25.43 6.90
N LEU A 388 16.18 -25.97 5.90
CA LEU A 388 14.78 -26.37 6.04
C LEU A 388 14.62 -27.55 7.00
N GLU A 389 15.51 -28.54 6.92
CA GLU A 389 15.57 -29.68 7.85
C GLU A 389 15.77 -29.21 9.29
N LEU A 390 16.78 -28.38 9.54
CA LEU A 390 17.05 -27.81 10.87
C LEU A 390 15.85 -27.07 11.46
N VAL A 391 15.17 -26.23 10.65
CA VAL A 391 13.96 -25.52 11.09
C VAL A 391 12.85 -26.48 11.52
N ILE A 392 12.72 -27.64 10.87
CA ILE A 392 11.71 -28.65 11.18
C ILE A 392 12.10 -29.48 12.41
N GLU A 393 13.36 -29.89 12.52
CA GLU A 393 13.87 -30.68 13.63
C GLU A 393 13.78 -29.90 14.96
N GLU A 394 14.26 -28.66 14.95
CA GLU A 394 14.26 -27.78 16.13
C GLU A 394 12.88 -27.17 16.44
N ASN A 395 11.88 -27.41 15.60
CA ASN A 395 10.58 -26.73 15.63
C ASN A 395 10.73 -25.20 15.64
N PHE A 396 11.71 -24.67 14.90
CA PHE A 396 12.05 -23.25 14.94
C PHE A 396 10.90 -22.40 14.39
N LEU A 397 10.17 -21.76 15.32
CA LEU A 397 8.97 -20.96 15.05
C LEU A 397 7.83 -21.77 14.39
N ILE A 398 7.72 -23.05 14.74
CA ILE A 398 6.60 -23.93 14.37
C ILE A 398 5.75 -24.14 15.64
N ALA A 399 4.49 -23.72 15.62
CA ALA A 399 3.69 -23.62 16.86
C ALA A 399 3.08 -24.95 17.32
N ASP A 400 2.83 -25.90 16.41
CA ASP A 400 2.11 -27.14 16.72
C ASP A 400 2.48 -28.31 15.77
N MET A 401 1.98 -29.50 16.10
CA MET A 401 2.23 -30.74 15.36
C MET A 401 1.64 -30.74 13.94
N VAL A 402 0.51 -30.07 13.71
CA VAL A 402 -0.12 -29.97 12.38
C VAL A 402 0.76 -29.12 11.46
N SER A 403 1.28 -28.03 12.00
CA SER A 403 2.21 -27.12 11.36
C SER A 403 3.56 -27.78 11.07
N LYS A 404 4.06 -28.63 11.97
CA LYS A 404 5.22 -29.47 11.72
C LYS A 404 4.98 -30.46 10.58
N ALA A 405 3.82 -31.11 10.53
CA ALA A 405 3.48 -32.02 9.43
C ALA A 405 3.46 -31.30 8.08
N ARG A 406 2.92 -30.07 8.03
CA ARG A 406 2.92 -29.22 6.83
C ARG A 406 4.33 -28.80 6.39
N ALA A 407 5.20 -28.47 7.33
CA ALA A 407 6.61 -28.18 7.02
C ALA A 407 7.33 -29.43 6.48
N ASN A 408 7.06 -30.62 7.02
CA ASN A 408 7.58 -31.88 6.48
C ASN A 408 7.11 -32.14 5.04
N THR A 409 5.88 -31.76 4.68
CA THR A 409 5.42 -31.83 3.30
C THR A 409 6.28 -30.97 2.37
N LEU A 410 6.63 -29.74 2.78
CA LEU A 410 7.54 -28.88 2.01
C LEU A 410 8.91 -29.54 1.83
N PHE A 411 9.47 -30.13 2.90
CA PHE A 411 10.77 -30.79 2.86
C PHE A 411 10.79 -32.01 1.93
N ARG A 412 9.76 -32.85 1.97
CA ARG A 412 9.64 -34.01 1.06
C ARG A 412 9.60 -33.61 -0.40
N ILE A 413 8.86 -32.55 -0.73
CA ILE A 413 8.80 -32.02 -2.10
C ILE A 413 10.18 -31.53 -2.54
N ALA A 414 10.88 -30.80 -1.67
CA ALA A 414 12.22 -30.31 -1.97
C ALA A 414 13.23 -31.45 -2.17
N LEU A 415 13.18 -32.50 -1.35
CA LEU A 415 14.03 -33.70 -1.51
C LEU A 415 13.76 -34.43 -2.82
N GLN A 416 12.49 -34.59 -3.19
CA GLN A 416 12.12 -35.21 -4.46
C GLN A 416 12.70 -34.41 -5.64
N LEU A 417 12.49 -33.09 -5.65
CA LEU A 417 13.01 -32.22 -6.70
C LEU A 417 14.53 -32.16 -6.78
N PHE A 418 15.23 -32.36 -5.66
CA PHE A 418 16.70 -32.34 -5.63
C PHE A 418 17.33 -33.67 -6.06
N GLY A 419 16.60 -34.78 -5.92
CA GLY A 419 17.02 -36.10 -6.37
C GLY A 419 16.75 -36.38 -7.84
N ASP A 420 15.77 -35.67 -8.43
CA ASP A 420 15.46 -35.66 -9.86
C ASP A 420 16.41 -34.74 -10.64
#